data_AF-A0A1G7GQ82-F1
#
_entry.id   AF-A0A1G7GQ82-F1
#
_cell.length_a   1.000
_cell.length_b   1.000
_cell.length_c   1.000
_cell.angle_alpha   90.00
_cell.angle_beta   90.00
_cell.angle_gamma   90.00
#
_symmetry.space_group_name_H-M   'P 1'
#
loop_
_entity.id
_entity.type
_entity.pdbx_description
1 polymer ?
#
loop_
_entity_poly.entity_id
_entity_poly.type
_entity_poly.pdbx_seq_one_letter_code
_entity_poly.pdbx_strand_id
1 'polypeptide(L)'
;LGGISVEGELGVLGSLETGMGDKEDGHGAEGKLSHDQLLTNPDEAVKFVKETKVDALAIAMGTSHGAYKFTRKPDGNILAMNVIEEIHRKLPNTHLVMHGSSSVPQELQEIINANGGKMKPTWGVPVAEIQRGIKNGVRKINIDTDNRMAMTGQIRKVLKDNPEEFDPRKYLKPAMEAMTKLCKQRLQEFNTAGQASKIKKVLTTAEMAKRYAAGQLDPKVA
;
A
#
# COMPACT_ATOMS: atom_id res chain seq x y z
N LEU A 1 22.20 -16.89 5.11
CA LEU A 1 20.93 -16.27 4.66
C LEU A 1 20.36 -17.10 3.52
N GLY A 2 19.04 -17.35 3.51
CA GLY A 2 18.38 -18.22 2.52
C GLY A 2 18.03 -17.57 1.18
N GLY A 3 18.44 -16.32 0.95
CA GLY A 3 18.16 -15.56 -0.29
C GLY A 3 16.71 -15.08 -0.43
N ILE A 4 16.00 -14.99 0.69
CA ILE A 4 14.67 -14.38 0.79
C ILE A 4 14.86 -12.88 1.05
N SER A 5 14.13 -12.05 0.32
CA SER A 5 14.16 -10.60 0.50
C SER A 5 13.45 -10.17 1.78
N VAL A 6 13.91 -9.08 2.39
CA VAL A 6 13.38 -8.52 3.63
C VAL A 6 12.94 -7.09 3.42
N GLU A 7 11.71 -6.80 3.83
CA GLU A 7 11.20 -5.44 4.00
C GLU A 7 11.29 -5.08 5.48
N GLY A 8 11.89 -3.93 5.78
CA GLY A 8 11.82 -3.32 7.11
C GLY A 8 10.95 -2.08 7.08
N GLU A 9 10.49 -1.64 8.24
CA GLU A 9 9.68 -0.43 8.40
C GLU A 9 10.35 0.50 9.41
N LEU A 10 10.34 1.80 9.11
CA LEU A 10 10.78 2.85 10.03
C LEU A 10 9.72 3.96 10.10
N GLY A 11 9.34 4.33 11.31
CA GLY A 11 8.20 5.21 11.60
C GLY A 11 6.99 4.41 12.05
N VAL A 12 5.91 5.10 12.42
CA VAL A 12 4.67 4.47 12.87
C VAL A 12 3.52 4.92 11.98
N LEU A 13 2.82 3.97 11.37
CA LEU A 13 1.63 4.25 10.58
C LEU A 13 0.51 4.82 11.44
N GLY A 14 -0.06 5.91 10.97
CA GLY A 14 -1.14 6.61 11.65
C GLY A 14 -1.58 7.84 10.88
N SER A 15 -2.79 8.30 11.18
CA SER A 15 -3.36 9.48 10.52
C SER A 15 -2.73 10.74 11.09
N LEU A 16 -2.24 11.63 10.22
CA LEU A 16 -1.79 12.97 10.62
C LEU A 16 -2.95 13.84 11.13
N GLU A 17 -4.20 13.52 10.78
CA GLU A 17 -5.38 14.28 11.24
C GLU A 17 -5.74 13.92 12.68
N THR A 18 -5.67 12.65 13.05
CA THR A 18 -6.14 12.16 14.36
C THR A 18 -5.01 11.88 15.36
N GLY A 19 -3.79 11.68 14.86
CA GLY A 19 -2.66 11.21 15.66
C GLY A 19 -2.84 9.78 16.16
N MET A 20 -3.68 8.96 15.52
CA MET A 20 -3.95 7.59 15.93
C MET A 20 -3.55 6.59 14.85
N GLY A 21 -3.08 5.42 15.29
CA GLY A 21 -2.87 4.26 14.43
C GLY A 21 -4.19 3.50 14.21
N ASP A 22 -4.39 3.00 13.00
CA ASP A 22 -5.46 2.04 12.68
C ASP A 22 -4.93 0.61 12.69
N LYS A 23 -5.76 -0.36 13.08
CA LYS A 23 -5.40 -1.78 13.07
C LYS A 23 -5.68 -2.42 11.71
N GLU A 24 -4.67 -3.04 11.11
CA GLU A 24 -4.80 -4.00 10.00
C GLU A 24 -4.64 -5.41 10.57
N ASP A 25 -5.70 -6.23 10.48
CA ASP A 25 -5.74 -7.60 10.98
C ASP A 25 -5.26 -7.76 12.45
N GLY A 26 -5.48 -6.73 13.28
CA GLY A 26 -5.09 -6.68 14.69
C GLY A 26 -3.76 -5.98 14.95
N HIS A 27 -2.98 -5.66 13.93
CA HIS A 27 -1.69 -4.97 14.02
C HIS A 27 -1.82 -3.47 13.75
N GLY A 28 -1.30 -2.64 14.64
CA GLY A 28 -1.32 -1.17 14.54
C GLY A 28 -0.90 -0.54 15.87
N ALA A 29 -0.50 0.73 15.85
CA ALA A 29 -0.11 1.43 17.06
C ALA A 29 -1.29 1.70 18.00
N GLU A 30 -1.07 1.57 19.30
CA GLU A 30 -2.06 1.89 20.34
C GLU A 30 -1.72 3.23 21.01
N GLY A 31 -2.73 4.08 21.23
CA GLY A 31 -2.58 5.38 21.85
C GLY A 31 -2.40 6.54 20.87
N LYS A 32 -2.16 7.75 21.41
CA LYS A 32 -1.86 8.94 20.62
C LYS A 32 -0.39 8.95 20.21
N LEU A 33 -0.14 9.13 18.93
CA LEU A 33 1.16 9.30 18.31
C LEU A 33 1.46 10.78 18.15
N SER A 34 2.71 11.15 18.43
CA SER A 34 3.23 12.48 18.15
C SER A 34 3.49 12.66 16.65
N HIS A 35 3.59 13.91 16.18
CA HIS A 35 3.76 14.21 14.76
C HIS A 35 5.05 13.64 14.17
N ASP A 36 6.13 13.64 14.97
CA ASP A 36 7.42 13.05 14.66
C ASP A 36 7.40 11.52 14.62
N GLN A 37 6.52 10.85 15.37
CA GLN A 37 6.33 9.40 15.25
C GLN A 37 5.58 9.00 13.97
N LEU A 38 4.74 9.88 13.44
CA LEU A 38 3.90 9.64 12.26
C LEU A 38 4.63 9.85 10.93
N LEU A 39 5.84 10.42 10.98
CA LEU A 39 6.65 10.76 9.82
C LEU A 39 8.05 10.19 9.97
N THR A 40 8.48 9.37 9.02
CA THR A 40 9.85 8.85 9.01
C THR A 40 10.85 9.98 8.86
N ASN A 41 11.83 10.07 9.77
CA ASN A 41 12.96 10.98 9.63
C ASN A 41 13.91 10.47 8.51
N PRO A 42 14.24 11.29 7.49
CA PRO A 42 15.11 10.85 6.40
C PRO A 42 16.53 10.46 6.81
N ASP A 43 17.11 11.08 7.84
CA ASP A 43 18.45 10.71 8.34
C ASP A 43 18.42 9.39 9.11
N GLU A 44 17.34 9.13 9.86
CA GLU A 44 17.14 7.84 10.51
C GLU A 44 16.91 6.72 9.48
N ALA A 45 16.20 7.00 8.38
CA ALA A 45 16.03 6.06 7.28
C ALA A 45 17.38 5.64 6.68
N VAL A 46 18.30 6.59 6.49
CA VAL A 46 19.67 6.31 6.03
C VAL A 46 20.39 5.40 7.02
N LYS A 47 20.33 5.72 8.32
CA LYS A 47 20.96 4.89 9.36
C LYS A 47 20.37 3.48 9.37
N PHE A 48 19.05 3.36 9.37
CA PHE A 48 18.33 2.10 9.39
C PHE A 48 18.71 1.21 8.20
N VAL A 49 18.73 1.75 6.98
CA VAL A 49 19.13 0.98 5.78
C VAL A 49 20.59 0.55 5.84
N LYS A 50 21.51 1.41 6.31
CA LYS A 50 22.93 1.04 6.49
C LYS A 50 23.11 -0.10 7.48
N GLU A 51 22.40 -0.05 8.61
CA GLU A 51 22.55 -1.02 9.70
C GLU A 51 21.85 -2.35 9.42
N THR A 52 20.68 -2.32 8.79
CA THR A 52 19.83 -3.50 8.58
C THR A 52 20.02 -4.18 7.23
N LYS A 53 20.45 -3.42 6.21
CA LYS A 53 20.57 -3.88 4.82
C LYS A 53 19.29 -4.46 4.22
N VAL A 54 18.13 -3.92 4.61
CA VAL A 54 16.82 -4.32 4.03
C VAL A 54 16.76 -4.09 2.52
N ASP A 55 16.06 -4.97 1.81
CA ASP A 55 15.85 -4.87 0.36
C ASP A 55 14.81 -3.81 -0.01
N ALA A 56 13.86 -3.58 0.90
CA ALA A 56 12.83 -2.57 0.77
C ALA A 56 12.58 -1.89 2.12
N LEU A 57 12.27 -0.59 2.08
CA LEU A 57 12.00 0.22 3.25
C LEU A 57 10.57 0.76 3.19
N ALA A 58 9.73 0.32 4.11
CA ALA A 58 8.45 0.95 4.40
C ALA A 58 8.65 2.19 5.27
N ILE A 59 7.93 3.26 4.93
CA ILE A 59 8.04 4.57 5.57
C ILE A 59 6.65 5.09 5.96
N ALA A 60 6.60 5.75 7.12
CA ALA A 60 5.45 6.50 7.57
C ALA A 60 5.48 7.91 6.96
N MET A 61 4.41 8.26 6.26
CA MET A 61 4.26 9.55 5.57
C MET A 61 2.84 10.12 5.71
N GLY A 62 2.17 9.74 6.80
CA GLY A 62 0.81 10.13 7.13
C GLY A 62 -0.30 9.23 6.56
N THR A 63 0.05 8.04 6.09
CA THR A 63 -0.93 7.00 5.77
C THR A 63 -1.30 6.17 7.01
N SER A 64 -2.54 5.70 7.06
CA SER A 64 -3.02 4.70 8.02
C SER A 64 -3.64 3.50 7.30
N HIS A 65 -3.93 2.42 8.03
CA HIS A 65 -4.59 1.22 7.51
C HIS A 65 -6.11 1.39 7.36
N GLY A 66 -6.77 0.43 6.72
CA GLY A 66 -8.23 0.38 6.62
C GLY A 66 -8.87 1.45 5.69
N ALA A 67 -10.20 1.54 5.74
CA ALA A 67 -11.00 2.41 4.87
C ALA A 67 -11.12 3.85 5.35
N TYR A 68 -10.91 4.12 6.64
CA TYR A 68 -11.14 5.42 7.28
C TYR A 68 -9.85 6.23 7.41
N LYS A 69 -9.13 6.40 6.29
CA LYS A 69 -7.82 7.04 6.29
C LYS A 69 -7.90 8.55 6.50
N PHE A 70 -8.88 9.18 5.84
CA PHE A 70 -9.06 10.62 5.84
C PHE A 70 -10.52 10.99 6.10
N THR A 71 -10.74 11.97 6.97
CA THR A 71 -12.08 12.46 7.34
C THR A 71 -12.63 13.47 6.34
N ARG A 72 -11.79 13.92 5.40
CA ARG A 72 -12.10 14.87 4.34
C ARG A 72 -11.45 14.44 3.03
N LYS A 73 -11.91 15.03 1.92
CA LYS A 73 -11.29 14.80 0.61
C LYS A 73 -9.81 15.19 0.65
N PRO A 74 -8.90 14.34 0.15
CA PRO A 74 -7.49 14.64 0.10
C PRO A 74 -7.16 15.90 -0.69
N ASP A 75 -6.27 16.72 -0.12
CA ASP A 75 -5.61 17.86 -0.78
C ASP A 75 -4.09 17.66 -0.80
N GLY A 76 -3.35 18.61 -1.37
CA GLY A 76 -1.89 18.51 -1.54
C GLY A 76 -1.09 18.42 -0.22
N ASN A 77 -1.73 18.54 0.94
CA ASN A 77 -1.11 18.44 2.26
C ASN A 77 -1.44 17.13 2.98
N ILE A 78 -2.20 16.22 2.35
CA ILE A 78 -2.70 15.03 3.04
C ILE A 78 -1.64 13.97 3.31
N LEU A 79 -0.53 14.02 2.57
CA LEU A 79 0.58 13.09 2.65
C LEU A 79 1.89 13.88 2.63
N ALA A 80 2.82 13.50 3.49
CA ALA A 80 4.14 14.11 3.57
C ALA A 80 5.03 13.65 2.41
N MET A 81 4.69 14.03 1.18
CA MET A 81 5.44 13.64 -0.03
C MET A 81 6.89 14.12 -0.01
N ASN A 82 7.15 15.24 0.67
CA ASN A 82 8.50 15.75 0.92
C ASN A 82 9.38 14.72 1.65
N VAL A 83 8.80 13.88 2.53
CA VAL A 83 9.53 12.81 3.22
C VAL A 83 10.00 11.74 2.23
N ILE A 84 9.13 11.30 1.31
CA ILE A 84 9.51 10.33 0.26
C ILE A 84 10.61 10.91 -0.62
N GLU A 85 10.44 12.16 -1.07
CA GLU A 85 11.38 12.84 -1.95
C GLU A 85 12.75 13.01 -1.29
N GLU A 86 12.79 13.39 -0.01
CA GLU A 86 14.04 13.54 0.72
C GLU A 86 14.73 12.20 1.00
N ILE A 87 13.97 11.17 1.40
CA ILE A 87 14.50 9.82 1.59
C ILE A 87 15.07 9.29 0.28
N HIS A 88 14.35 9.44 -0.83
CA HIS A 88 14.83 9.01 -2.13
C HIS A 88 16.10 9.74 -2.56
N ARG A 89 16.20 11.04 -2.28
CA ARG A 89 17.43 11.81 -2.54
C ARG A 89 18.65 11.26 -1.79
N LYS A 90 18.48 10.87 -0.51
CA LYS A 90 19.56 10.30 0.33
C LYS A 90 19.83 8.82 0.02
N LEU A 91 18.81 8.09 -0.41
CA LEU A 91 18.82 6.65 -0.70
C LEU A 91 18.31 6.35 -2.12
N PRO A 92 19.01 6.80 -3.17
CA PRO A 92 18.51 6.72 -4.55
C PRO A 92 18.33 5.28 -5.07
N ASN A 93 18.99 4.31 -4.44
CA ASN A 93 18.96 2.90 -4.83
C ASN A 93 18.04 2.04 -3.94
N THR A 94 17.47 2.60 -2.87
CA THR A 94 16.57 1.86 -1.97
C THR A 94 15.17 1.80 -2.57
N HIS A 95 14.54 0.64 -2.48
CA HIS A 95 13.15 0.46 -2.89
C HIS A 95 12.22 0.89 -1.76
N LEU A 96 11.50 1.99 -1.95
CA LEU A 96 10.55 2.46 -0.94
C LEU A 96 9.21 1.75 -1.07
N VAL A 97 8.54 1.60 0.08
CA VAL A 97 7.24 0.92 0.19
C VAL A 97 6.23 1.87 0.80
N MET A 98 5.06 1.97 0.17
CA MET A 98 3.91 2.70 0.73
C MET A 98 2.91 1.70 1.30
N HIS A 99 2.76 1.71 2.64
CA HIS A 99 1.70 0.98 3.33
C HIS A 99 0.40 1.80 3.33
N GLY A 100 -0.71 1.15 3.71
CA GLY A 100 -2.00 1.83 3.86
C GLY A 100 -2.47 2.58 2.60
N SER A 101 -2.09 2.14 1.39
CA SER A 101 -2.20 2.93 0.16
C SER A 101 -3.42 2.63 -0.71
N SER A 102 -4.45 2.02 -0.12
CA SER A 102 -5.77 1.91 -0.75
C SER A 102 -6.37 3.29 -1.03
N SER A 103 -6.97 3.46 -2.21
CA SER A 103 -7.52 4.74 -2.67
C SER A 103 -8.99 4.96 -2.26
N VAL A 104 -9.66 3.91 -1.80
CA VAL A 104 -11.05 3.91 -1.34
C VAL A 104 -11.99 4.56 -2.38
N PRO A 105 -12.13 3.97 -3.59
CA PRO A 105 -12.93 4.56 -4.67
C PRO A 105 -14.37 4.86 -4.24
N GLN A 106 -14.86 6.06 -4.58
CA GLN A 106 -16.20 6.51 -4.19
C GLN A 106 -17.30 5.63 -4.80
N GLU A 107 -17.15 5.23 -6.07
CA GLU A 107 -18.07 4.30 -6.74
C GLU A 107 -18.28 3.00 -5.95
N LEU A 108 -17.21 2.47 -5.32
CA LEU A 108 -17.32 1.25 -4.51
C LEU A 108 -18.06 1.50 -3.19
N GLN A 109 -17.89 2.67 -2.56
CA GLN A 109 -18.67 3.06 -1.37
C GLN A 109 -20.16 3.21 -1.71
N GLU A 110 -20.46 3.84 -2.85
CA GLU A 110 -21.82 4.00 -3.37
C GLU A 110 -22.48 2.65 -3.64
N ILE A 111 -21.79 1.72 -4.30
CA ILE A 111 -22.28 0.35 -4.51
C ILE A 111 -22.55 -0.32 -3.16
N ILE A 112 -21.64 -0.24 -2.20
CA ILE A 112 -21.85 -0.87 -0.88
C ILE A 112 -23.08 -0.28 -0.18
N ASN A 113 -23.19 1.05 -0.12
CA ASN A 113 -24.27 1.73 0.59
C ASN A 113 -25.64 1.56 -0.10
N ALA A 114 -25.69 1.59 -1.44
CA ALA A 114 -26.91 1.31 -2.21
C ALA A 114 -27.42 -0.12 -1.99
N ASN A 115 -26.55 -1.04 -1.57
CA ASN A 115 -26.86 -2.45 -1.35
C ASN A 115 -26.81 -2.85 0.14
N GLY A 116 -27.31 -1.96 1.01
CA GLY A 116 -27.53 -2.24 2.44
C GLY A 116 -26.27 -2.13 3.31
N GLY A 117 -25.16 -1.66 2.75
CA GLY A 117 -23.99 -1.23 3.52
C GLY A 117 -24.22 0.11 4.22
N LYS A 118 -23.37 0.42 5.20
CA LYS A 118 -23.40 1.66 5.99
C LYS A 118 -21.99 2.24 6.16
N MET A 119 -21.23 2.31 5.08
CA MET A 119 -19.93 2.97 5.08
C MET A 119 -20.13 4.46 5.28
N LYS A 120 -19.47 5.03 6.29
CA LYS A 120 -19.41 6.49 6.46
C LYS A 120 -18.58 7.09 5.32
N PRO A 121 -18.84 8.34 4.89
CA PRO A 121 -18.00 9.02 3.93
C PRO A 121 -16.53 8.98 4.34
N THR A 122 -15.69 8.51 3.43
CA THR A 122 -14.25 8.37 3.67
C THR A 122 -13.48 8.47 2.37
N TRP A 123 -12.19 8.76 2.46
CA TRP A 123 -11.29 8.86 1.31
C TRP A 123 -9.99 8.12 1.60
N GLY A 124 -9.40 7.58 0.54
CA GLY A 124 -8.09 6.94 0.60
C GLY A 124 -7.00 7.77 -0.07
N VAL A 125 -5.86 7.14 -0.29
CA VAL A 125 -4.68 7.76 -0.92
C VAL A 125 -4.98 8.03 -2.41
N PRO A 126 -4.90 9.28 -2.89
CA PRO A 126 -5.10 9.58 -4.31
C PRO A 126 -4.10 8.87 -5.20
N VAL A 127 -4.56 8.30 -6.32
CA VAL A 127 -3.70 7.60 -7.30
C VAL A 127 -2.57 8.52 -7.80
N ALA A 128 -2.84 9.82 -7.98
CA ALA A 128 -1.82 10.79 -8.40
C ALA A 128 -0.66 10.93 -7.40
N GLU A 129 -0.94 10.85 -6.09
CA GLU A 129 0.11 10.88 -5.06
C GLU A 129 0.91 9.58 -5.02
N ILE A 130 0.25 8.43 -5.23
CA ILE A 130 0.95 7.15 -5.39
C ILE A 130 1.90 7.22 -6.60
N GLN A 131 1.43 7.76 -7.73
CA GLN A 131 2.26 7.96 -8.92
C GLN A 131 3.41 8.93 -8.67
N ARG A 132 3.22 9.98 -7.86
CA ARG A 132 4.29 10.86 -7.40
C ARG A 132 5.31 10.09 -6.55
N GLY A 133 4.85 9.22 -5.65
CA GLY A 133 5.73 8.32 -4.89
C GLY A 133 6.53 7.39 -5.79
N ILE A 134 5.91 6.81 -6.83
CA ILE A 134 6.60 5.95 -7.81
C ILE A 134 7.71 6.69 -8.55
N LYS A 135 7.49 7.97 -8.90
CA LYS A 135 8.54 8.82 -9.48
C LYS A 135 9.72 9.07 -8.53
N ASN A 136 9.49 8.93 -7.22
CA ASN A 136 10.45 9.18 -6.15
C ASN A 136 10.82 7.91 -5.37
N GLY A 137 11.04 6.79 -6.07
CA GLY A 137 11.64 5.60 -5.47
C GLY A 137 10.69 4.58 -4.87
N VAL A 138 9.36 4.82 -4.83
CA VAL A 138 8.40 3.80 -4.40
C VAL A 138 8.31 2.68 -5.44
N ARG A 139 8.42 1.43 -4.98
CA ARG A 139 8.41 0.20 -5.80
C ARG A 139 7.40 -0.84 -5.34
N LYS A 140 6.87 -0.73 -4.12
CA LYS A 140 5.80 -1.59 -3.59
C LYS A 140 4.71 -0.73 -2.96
N ILE A 141 3.46 -1.02 -3.31
CA ILE A 141 2.27 -0.29 -2.86
C ILE A 141 1.30 -1.31 -2.29
N ASN A 142 1.00 -1.21 -0.99
CA ASN A 142 0.06 -2.12 -0.35
C ASN A 142 -1.37 -1.64 -0.57
N ILE A 143 -2.20 -2.49 -1.20
CA ILE A 143 -3.62 -2.22 -1.47
C ILE A 143 -4.43 -3.43 -1.02
N ASP A 144 -5.28 -3.23 -0.02
CA ASP A 144 -6.16 -4.28 0.49
C ASP A 144 -7.61 -3.79 0.56
N THR A 145 -7.85 -2.66 1.22
CA THR A 145 -9.21 -2.11 1.41
C THR A 145 -9.99 -1.98 0.10
N ASP A 146 -9.36 -1.52 -0.98
CA ASP A 146 -10.03 -1.41 -2.29
C ASP A 146 -10.54 -2.79 -2.77
N ASN A 147 -9.75 -3.85 -2.59
CA ASN A 147 -10.11 -5.22 -2.97
C ASN A 147 -11.27 -5.74 -2.12
N ARG A 148 -11.19 -5.54 -0.78
CA ARG A 148 -12.28 -5.89 0.16
C ARG A 148 -13.58 -5.20 -0.24
N MET A 149 -13.51 -3.92 -0.60
CA MET A 149 -14.67 -3.14 -1.04
C MET A 149 -15.24 -3.62 -2.37
N ALA A 150 -14.39 -3.87 -3.38
CA ALA A 150 -14.82 -4.35 -4.69
C ALA A 150 -15.59 -5.68 -4.59
N MET A 151 -15.06 -6.63 -3.82
CA MET A 151 -15.74 -7.90 -3.58
C MET A 151 -17.03 -7.70 -2.77
N THR A 152 -16.96 -6.98 -1.65
CA THR A 152 -18.11 -6.79 -0.74
C THR A 152 -19.27 -6.08 -1.42
N GLY A 153 -18.99 -5.01 -2.17
CA GLY A 153 -20.02 -4.27 -2.90
C GLY A 153 -20.75 -5.16 -3.90
N GLN A 154 -20.00 -5.98 -4.65
CA GLN A 154 -20.60 -6.85 -5.65
C GLN A 154 -21.37 -8.02 -5.04
N ILE A 155 -20.88 -8.63 -3.95
CA ILE A 155 -21.61 -9.67 -3.23
C ILE A 155 -22.95 -9.11 -2.72
N ARG A 156 -22.91 -7.93 -2.07
CA ARG A 156 -24.12 -7.26 -1.57
C ARG A 156 -25.12 -6.98 -2.67
N LYS A 157 -24.64 -6.50 -3.82
CA LYS A 157 -25.49 -6.23 -4.98
C LYS A 157 -26.17 -7.50 -5.48
N VAL A 158 -25.42 -8.57 -5.72
CA VAL A 158 -25.99 -9.83 -6.25
C VAL A 158 -27.03 -10.43 -5.31
N LEU A 159 -26.75 -10.45 -4.00
CA LEU A 159 -27.69 -11.01 -3.01
C LEU A 159 -28.93 -10.15 -2.78
N LYS A 160 -28.82 -8.83 -3.00
CA LYS A 160 -29.99 -7.93 -2.97
C LYS A 160 -30.85 -8.10 -4.22
N ASP A 161 -30.22 -8.19 -5.39
CA ASP A 161 -30.93 -8.27 -6.67
C ASP A 161 -31.54 -9.66 -6.89
N ASN A 162 -30.94 -10.73 -6.36
CA ASN A 162 -31.38 -12.12 -6.48
C ASN A 162 -31.49 -12.77 -5.08
N PRO A 163 -32.56 -12.51 -4.31
CA PRO A 163 -32.68 -12.97 -2.91
C PRO A 163 -32.78 -14.49 -2.75
N GLU A 164 -33.16 -15.21 -3.80
CA GLU A 164 -33.20 -16.68 -3.85
C GLU A 164 -31.83 -17.33 -4.13
N GLU A 165 -30.83 -16.54 -4.55
CA GLU A 165 -29.52 -17.07 -4.93
C GLU A 165 -28.73 -17.51 -3.69
N PHE A 166 -28.36 -18.79 -3.66
CA PHE A 166 -27.61 -19.40 -2.56
C PHE A 166 -26.31 -20.06 -3.02
N ASP A 167 -26.10 -20.26 -4.34
CA ASP A 167 -24.90 -20.86 -4.87
C ASP A 167 -23.73 -19.87 -4.75
N PRO A 168 -22.69 -20.18 -3.95
CA PRO A 168 -21.58 -19.25 -3.74
C PRO A 168 -20.89 -18.80 -5.00
N ARG A 169 -20.88 -19.64 -6.04
CA ARG A 169 -20.23 -19.31 -7.31
C ARG A 169 -20.92 -18.13 -7.99
N LYS A 170 -22.23 -17.94 -7.77
CA LYS A 170 -23.06 -16.94 -8.45
C LYS A 170 -22.81 -15.53 -7.95
N TYR A 171 -22.46 -15.36 -6.68
CA TYR A 171 -22.04 -14.06 -6.14
C TYR A 171 -20.51 -13.91 -6.01
N LEU A 172 -19.74 -14.98 -5.83
CA LEU A 172 -18.28 -14.89 -5.76
C LEU A 172 -17.63 -14.67 -7.13
N LYS A 173 -18.16 -15.27 -8.21
CA LYS A 173 -17.62 -15.03 -9.56
C LYS A 173 -17.67 -13.54 -9.96
N PRO A 174 -18.81 -12.84 -9.91
CA PRO A 174 -18.83 -11.41 -10.22
C PRO A 174 -18.01 -10.58 -9.22
N ALA A 175 -17.93 -10.98 -7.94
CA ALA A 175 -17.06 -10.31 -6.96
C ALA A 175 -15.57 -10.42 -7.34
N MET A 176 -15.13 -11.59 -7.79
CA MET A 176 -13.78 -11.81 -8.32
C MET A 176 -13.53 -11.01 -9.60
N GLU A 177 -14.53 -10.87 -10.48
CA GLU A 177 -14.44 -10.03 -11.68
C GLU A 177 -14.28 -8.54 -11.31
N ALA A 178 -15.02 -8.05 -10.31
CA ALA A 178 -14.88 -6.68 -9.80
C ALA A 178 -13.49 -6.41 -9.21
N MET A 179 -12.98 -7.31 -8.36
CA MET A 179 -11.61 -7.21 -7.83
C MET A 179 -10.57 -7.31 -8.95
N THR A 180 -10.77 -8.18 -9.93
CA THR A 180 -9.86 -8.32 -11.08
C THR A 180 -9.81 -7.03 -11.91
N LYS A 181 -10.96 -6.38 -12.14
CA LYS A 181 -11.04 -5.08 -12.83
C LYS A 181 -10.24 -4.01 -12.07
N LEU A 182 -10.42 -3.93 -10.75
CA LEU A 182 -9.68 -3.02 -9.89
C LEU A 182 -8.16 -3.27 -9.93
N CYS A 183 -7.72 -4.52 -9.78
CA CYS A 183 -6.29 -4.87 -9.85
C CYS A 183 -5.68 -4.49 -11.20
N LYS A 184 -6.38 -4.78 -12.32
CA LYS A 184 -5.91 -4.39 -13.67
C LYS A 184 -5.74 -2.89 -13.80
N GLN A 185 -6.71 -2.11 -13.29
CA GLN A 185 -6.62 -0.65 -13.28
C GLN A 185 -5.39 -0.17 -12.50
N ARG A 186 -5.13 -0.70 -11.30
CA ARG A 186 -3.93 -0.34 -10.51
C ARG A 186 -2.63 -0.68 -11.22
N LEU A 187 -2.54 -1.85 -11.85
CA LEU A 187 -1.35 -2.24 -12.62
C LEU A 187 -1.08 -1.29 -13.81
N GLN A 188 -2.13 -0.78 -14.46
CA GLN A 188 -2.01 0.23 -15.50
C GLN A 188 -1.59 1.59 -14.93
N GLU A 189 -2.28 2.07 -13.90
CA GLU A 189 -2.01 3.35 -13.23
C GLU A 189 -0.59 3.42 -12.64
N PHE A 190 -0.04 2.28 -12.21
CA PHE A 190 1.31 2.17 -11.65
C PHE A 190 2.38 1.79 -12.68
N ASN A 191 2.04 1.78 -13.98
CA ASN A 191 2.95 1.48 -15.09
C ASN A 191 3.61 0.08 -15.03
N THR A 192 2.97 -0.89 -14.38
CA THR A 192 3.47 -2.28 -14.28
C THR A 192 2.87 -3.20 -15.36
N ALA A 193 1.78 -2.79 -16.00
CA ALA A 193 1.21 -3.51 -17.14
C ALA A 193 2.25 -3.72 -18.26
N GLY A 194 2.41 -4.96 -18.73
CA GLY A 194 3.36 -5.32 -19.78
C GLY A 194 4.83 -5.43 -19.36
N GLN A 195 5.17 -5.20 -18.08
CA GLN A 195 6.56 -5.32 -17.62
C GLN A 195 7.01 -6.77 -17.38
N ALA A 196 6.06 -7.69 -17.17
CA ALA A 196 6.37 -9.09 -16.80
C ALA A 196 7.31 -9.79 -17.79
N SER A 197 7.07 -9.64 -19.10
CA SER A 197 7.90 -10.26 -20.15
C SER A 197 9.33 -9.70 -20.24
N LYS A 198 9.60 -8.55 -19.61
CA LYS A 198 10.94 -7.94 -19.56
C LYS A 198 11.82 -8.57 -18.48
N ILE A 199 11.26 -9.33 -17.55
CA ILE A 199 12.01 -10.08 -16.53
C ILE A 199 12.54 -11.36 -17.18
N LYS A 200 13.78 -11.29 -17.71
CA LYS A 200 14.39 -12.38 -18.49
C LYS A 200 14.80 -13.59 -17.64
N LYS A 201 15.13 -13.38 -16.37
CA LYS A 201 15.55 -14.43 -15.45
C LYS A 201 14.97 -14.16 -14.06
N VAL A 202 14.25 -15.15 -13.53
CA VAL A 202 13.89 -15.21 -12.12
C VAL A 202 14.97 -16.03 -11.41
N LEU A 203 15.74 -15.38 -10.54
CA LEU A 203 16.78 -16.05 -9.76
C LEU A 203 16.14 -16.90 -8.67
N THR A 204 16.69 -18.09 -8.47
CA THR A 204 16.33 -18.93 -7.31
C THR A 204 16.81 -18.28 -6.02
N THR A 205 16.18 -18.61 -4.89
CA THR A 205 16.61 -18.13 -3.57
C THR A 205 18.05 -18.57 -3.26
N ALA A 206 18.48 -19.76 -3.71
CA ALA A 206 19.88 -20.19 -3.58
C ALA A 206 20.87 -19.32 -4.38
N GLU A 207 20.50 -18.88 -5.59
CA GLU A 207 21.31 -17.93 -6.36
C GLU A 207 21.34 -16.55 -5.69
N MET A 208 20.20 -16.06 -5.18
CA MET A 208 20.11 -14.80 -4.44
C MET A 208 20.97 -14.83 -3.16
N ALA A 209 20.95 -15.94 -2.42
CA ALA A 209 21.77 -16.14 -1.22
C ALA A 209 23.26 -15.94 -1.50
N LYS A 210 23.77 -16.45 -2.64
CA LYS A 210 25.16 -16.24 -3.06
C LYS A 210 25.46 -14.76 -3.34
N ARG A 211 24.52 -14.03 -3.93
CA ARG A 211 24.68 -12.59 -4.20
C ARG A 211 24.72 -11.75 -2.92
N TYR A 212 23.85 -12.07 -1.95
CA TYR A 212 23.91 -11.45 -0.63
C TYR A 212 25.23 -11.76 0.09
N ALA A 213 25.67 -13.03 0.09
CA ALA A 213 26.93 -13.42 0.72
C ALA A 213 28.16 -12.73 0.11
N ALA A 214 28.10 -12.40 -1.18
CA ALA A 214 29.13 -11.65 -1.89
C ALA A 214 29.02 -10.12 -1.74
N GLY A 215 28.06 -9.60 -0.96
CA GLY A 215 27.85 -8.16 -0.78
C GLY A 215 27.37 -7.43 -2.04
N GLN A 216 26.96 -8.15 -3.09
CA GLN A 216 26.58 -7.55 -4.38
C GLN A 216 25.30 -6.73 -4.33
N LEU A 217 24.51 -6.91 -3.26
CA LEU A 217 23.21 -6.28 -3.03
C LEU A 217 23.25 -5.33 -1.83
N ASP A 218 24.42 -5.05 -1.28
CA ASP A 218 24.54 -4.13 -0.14
C ASP A 218 24.03 -2.71 -0.54
N PRO A 219 23.28 -2.03 0.34
CA PRO A 219 22.74 -0.72 0.03
C PRO A 219 23.83 0.31 -0.28
N LYS A 220 23.58 1.13 -1.30
CA LYS A 220 24.43 2.28 -1.64
C LYS A 220 23.77 3.54 -1.15
N VAL A 221 24.45 4.25 -0.25
CA VAL A 221 24.01 5.57 0.26
C VAL A 221 24.76 6.67 -0.47
N ALA A 222 24.07 7.75 -0.80
CA ALA A 222 24.66 8.93 -1.43
C ALA A 222 25.58 9.71 -0.48
#